data_AF-A0A1J4K6U0-F1
#
_entry.id   AF-A0A1J4K6U0-F1
#
_cell.length_a   1.000
_cell.length_b   1.000
_cell.length_c   1.000
_cell.angle_alpha   90.00
_cell.angle_beta   90.00
_cell.angle_gamma   90.00
#
_symmetry.space_group_name_H-M   'P 1'
#
loop_
_entity.id
_entity.type
_entity.pdbx_description
1 polymer ?
#
loop_
_entity_poly.entity_id
_entity_poly.type
_entity_poly.pdbx_seq_one_letter_code
_entity_poly.pdbx_strand_id
1 'polypeptide(L)'
;MGFDYGLIPVIVFSGLACFGVTIFFKRYGAFKHHWIVWSLMIISAYIPYIMVVGILPYDISLCLFGSAVADHHSLRMTLEVFYWVSFVLTWVINPLIVSYLRYPYSLTLKRRIWLTIRENLIFWGSIAGVVVVGLIILLATHQLTFNNIFPLAISLANGYGLLVLCFCLGHGLAAIPRSVWNKANPAAAYLYCLQKISRETTLCSVTIADGDACLVHCQNANDKLVGKLKQQWEEKGIPRMNRLSRIKGELPIPDRCKVGESKNKKVKKLRKMKWEKCTEMQLEDFFELLDDICLDIEQTASYVNDSALNALKCLRRYKKKISKASVIMFRALAVLLFIINLICLWSELCLIFDIRYSIFYIISHVAMPQIVSIICVSTPILAYLLVVGSWSLRHLKLGSFFRFIAGATNANTLNYFSIILCRLGPTIGFHYMQQIGAYDSEFQKVMGVMNVVVFIGTKWNIYAPILLAVIMIFVFFNIIDRICFACGKDPLTYNTSIMHHTMLQNGEEVLAELQPEAKSLIMSGYRYTNVLDQAKLFGKKTDDKSSLDENLLNDVREI
;
A
#
# COMPACT_ATOMS: atom_id res chain seq x y z
N MET A 1 16.03 24.97 36.38
CA MET A 1 15.80 24.02 35.27
C MET A 1 16.27 24.68 33.99
N GLY A 2 17.40 24.24 33.43
CA GLY A 2 17.79 24.67 32.09
C GLY A 2 16.84 24.07 31.06
N PHE A 3 16.53 24.82 30.00
CA PHE A 3 15.75 24.30 28.89
C PHE A 3 16.54 23.19 28.18
N ASP A 4 15.94 22.02 28.03
CA ASP A 4 16.57 20.92 27.31
C ASP A 4 16.53 21.21 25.80
N TYR A 5 17.65 21.68 25.26
CA TYR A 5 17.80 21.99 23.84
C TYR A 5 17.58 20.77 22.93
N GLY A 6 17.65 19.53 23.45
CA GLY A 6 17.28 18.31 22.75
C GLY A 6 15.80 18.22 22.38
N LEU A 7 14.92 18.98 23.02
CA LEU A 7 13.50 19.04 22.68
C LEU A 7 13.22 19.89 21.42
N ILE A 8 14.12 20.79 21.01
CA ILE A 8 13.92 21.63 19.83
C ILE A 8 13.83 20.76 18.56
N PRO A 9 14.79 19.85 18.27
CA PRO A 9 14.66 18.92 17.16
C PRO A 9 13.37 18.09 17.19
N VAL A 10 12.95 17.63 18.37
CA VAL A 10 11.72 16.83 18.52
C VAL A 10 10.51 17.58 17.99
N ILE A 11 10.33 18.84 18.40
CA ILE A 11 9.19 19.67 17.99
C ILE A 11 9.28 19.98 16.49
N VAL A 12 10.45 20.39 16.00
CA VAL A 12 10.64 20.76 14.59
C VAL A 12 10.39 19.58 13.66
N PHE A 13 11.01 18.43 13.91
CA PHE A 13 10.86 17.26 13.05
C PHE A 13 9.46 16.64 13.16
N SER A 14 8.83 16.66 14.34
CA SER A 14 7.43 16.24 14.48
C SER A 14 6.49 17.13 13.67
N GLY A 15 6.68 18.45 13.72
CA GLY A 15 5.90 19.40 12.93
C GLY A 15 6.06 19.20 11.42
N LEU A 16 7.31 19.03 10.95
CA LEU A 16 7.61 18.72 9.55
C LEU A 16 6.99 17.39 9.10
N ALA A 17 7.07 16.36 9.93
CA ALA A 17 6.49 15.06 9.63
C ALA A 17 4.95 15.15 9.55
N CYS A 18 4.29 15.81 10.49
CA CYS A 18 2.85 16.06 10.46
C CYS A 18 2.41 16.87 9.23
N PHE A 19 3.20 17.87 8.83
CA PHE A 19 2.95 18.63 7.61
C PHE A 19 3.04 17.74 6.36
N GLY A 20 4.08 16.91 6.27
CA GLY A 20 4.23 15.92 5.18
C GLY A 20 3.07 14.93 5.11
N VAL A 21 2.63 14.40 6.26
CA VAL A 21 1.47 13.51 6.36
C VAL A 21 0.19 14.24 5.91
N THR A 22 -0.03 15.48 6.33
CA THR A 22 -1.18 16.29 5.88
C THR A 22 -1.22 16.42 4.37
N ILE A 23 -0.08 16.77 3.75
CA ILE A 23 0.03 16.89 2.29
C ILE A 23 -0.28 15.56 1.62
N PHE A 24 0.23 14.44 2.16
CA PHE A 24 -0.06 13.11 1.66
C PHE A 24 -1.57 12.82 1.67
N PHE A 25 -2.24 13.00 2.81
CA PHE A 25 -3.69 12.76 2.91
C PHE A 25 -4.50 13.72 2.02
N LYS A 26 -4.07 14.97 1.88
CA LYS A 26 -4.65 15.94 0.93
C LYS A 26 -4.54 15.44 -0.51
N ARG A 27 -3.36 14.98 -0.91
CA ARG A 27 -3.05 14.49 -2.26
C ARG A 27 -3.92 13.29 -2.67
N TYR A 28 -4.34 12.47 -1.71
CA TYR A 28 -5.20 11.30 -1.93
C TYR A 28 -6.69 11.55 -1.67
N GLY A 29 -7.08 12.78 -1.33
CA GLY A 29 -8.47 13.16 -1.21
C GLY A 29 -9.13 12.79 0.12
N ALA A 30 -8.35 12.63 1.21
CA ALA A 30 -8.90 12.30 2.52
C ALA A 30 -9.99 13.28 2.99
N PHE A 31 -9.78 14.57 2.76
CA PHE A 31 -10.69 15.66 3.17
C PHE A 31 -12.03 15.70 2.40
N LYS A 32 -12.22 14.84 1.39
CA LYS A 32 -13.53 14.67 0.73
C LYS A 32 -14.48 13.80 1.55
N HIS A 33 -13.95 12.99 2.45
CA HIS A 33 -14.73 12.12 3.32
C HIS A 33 -15.32 12.90 4.51
N HIS A 34 -16.23 12.28 5.25
CA HIS A 34 -16.81 12.88 6.45
C HIS A 34 -15.73 13.28 7.46
N TRP A 35 -15.90 14.42 8.15
CA TRP A 35 -14.83 15.02 8.95
C TRP A 35 -14.29 14.12 10.06
N ILE A 36 -15.16 13.37 10.73
CA ILE A 36 -14.78 12.37 11.73
C ILE A 36 -13.81 11.33 11.14
N VAL A 37 -14.09 10.87 9.91
CA VAL A 37 -13.30 9.84 9.23
C VAL A 37 -11.89 10.35 8.94
N TRP A 38 -11.76 11.51 8.29
CA TRP A 38 -10.44 12.00 7.93
C TRP A 38 -9.64 12.48 9.14
N SER A 39 -10.29 13.03 10.18
CA SER A 39 -9.60 13.42 11.42
C SER A 39 -8.96 12.22 12.11
N LEU A 40 -9.70 11.11 12.27
CA LEU A 40 -9.18 9.89 12.89
C LEU A 40 -8.03 9.26 12.08
N MET A 41 -8.15 9.24 10.76
CA MET A 41 -7.09 8.74 9.87
C MET A 41 -5.80 9.54 10.03
N ILE A 42 -5.90 10.87 10.06
CA ILE A 42 -4.75 11.77 10.17
C ILE A 42 -4.13 11.68 11.56
N ILE A 43 -4.92 11.69 12.64
CA ILE A 43 -4.43 11.52 14.02
C ILE A 43 -3.69 10.20 14.14
N SER A 44 -4.27 9.12 13.62
CA SER A 44 -3.64 7.80 13.60
C SER A 44 -2.34 7.80 12.81
N ALA A 45 -2.27 8.52 11.68
CA ALA A 45 -1.05 8.62 10.90
C ALA A 45 0.01 9.52 11.57
N TYR A 46 -0.35 10.55 12.32
CA TYR A 46 0.61 11.43 13.00
C TYR A 46 1.35 10.72 14.12
N ILE A 47 0.67 9.92 14.94
CA ILE A 47 1.26 9.23 16.09
C ILE A 47 2.57 8.49 15.75
N PRO A 48 2.63 7.57 14.77
CA PRO A 48 3.85 6.86 14.44
C PRO A 48 4.95 7.79 13.89
N TYR A 49 4.60 8.85 13.16
CA TYR A 49 5.59 9.81 12.66
C TYR A 49 6.18 10.68 13.78
N ILE A 50 5.35 11.21 14.68
CA ILE A 50 5.82 11.99 15.85
C ILE A 50 6.71 11.12 16.73
N MET A 51 6.25 9.90 17.01
CA MET A 51 6.99 8.97 17.85
C MET A 51 8.33 8.61 17.22
N VAL A 52 8.35 8.13 15.97
CA VAL A 52 9.57 7.60 15.33
C VAL A 52 10.54 8.68 14.85
N VAL A 53 10.04 9.80 14.32
CA VAL A 53 10.89 10.85 13.73
C VAL A 53 11.22 11.95 14.76
N GLY A 54 10.37 12.14 15.77
CA GLY A 54 10.56 13.10 16.84
C GLY A 54 11.10 12.49 18.13
N ILE A 55 10.28 11.69 18.81
CA ILE A 55 10.51 11.28 20.21
C ILE A 55 11.64 10.23 20.34
N LEU A 56 11.66 9.20 19.49
CA LEU A 56 12.65 8.11 19.59
C LEU A 56 14.10 8.57 19.37
N PRO A 57 14.43 9.46 18.40
CA PRO A 57 15.77 10.03 18.31
C PRO A 57 16.25 10.68 19.59
N TYR A 58 15.36 11.36 20.31
CA TYR A 58 15.66 11.99 21.60
C TYR A 58 15.91 10.93 22.69
N ASP A 59 15.04 9.92 22.80
CA ASP A 59 15.24 8.78 23.71
C ASP A 59 16.58 8.05 23.46
N ILE A 60 16.91 7.81 22.19
CA ILE A 60 18.20 7.20 21.79
C ILE A 60 19.38 8.08 22.22
N SER A 61 19.28 9.39 22.05
CA SER A 61 20.36 10.31 22.44
C SER A 61 20.59 10.33 23.96
N LEU A 62 19.51 10.22 24.76
CA LEU A 62 19.60 10.12 26.21
C LEU A 62 20.17 8.77 26.64
N CYS A 63 19.77 7.68 25.98
CA CYS A 63 20.28 6.34 26.26
C CYS A 63 21.79 6.22 25.98
N LEU A 64 22.27 6.77 24.85
CA LEU A 64 23.67 6.62 24.44
C LEU A 64 24.63 7.67 25.03
N PHE A 65 24.14 8.89 25.27
CA PHE A 65 24.99 10.02 25.67
C PHE A 65 24.49 10.76 26.92
N GLY A 66 23.35 10.36 27.50
CA GLY A 66 22.81 10.94 28.72
C GLY A 66 23.52 10.45 29.99
N SER A 67 23.20 11.08 31.12
CA SER A 67 23.74 10.66 32.42
C SER A 67 23.01 9.42 32.92
N ALA A 68 23.78 8.38 33.28
CA ALA A 68 23.26 7.07 33.72
C ALA A 68 22.38 7.09 34.99
N VAL A 69 22.22 8.24 35.65
CA VAL A 69 21.53 8.40 36.94
C VAL A 69 20.10 8.96 36.77
N ALA A 70 19.73 9.45 35.58
CA ALA A 70 18.42 10.08 35.38
C ALA A 70 17.37 9.08 34.87
N ASP A 71 16.41 8.69 35.73
CA ASP A 71 15.19 8.01 35.28
C ASP A 71 14.28 9.03 34.57
N HIS A 72 14.06 8.83 33.27
CA HIS A 72 13.27 9.73 32.44
C HIS A 72 11.78 9.36 32.45
N HIS A 73 11.18 9.36 33.63
CA HIS A 73 9.78 8.94 33.83
C HIS A 73 8.78 9.66 32.91
N SER A 74 8.93 10.97 32.71
CA SER A 74 8.06 11.76 31.83
C SER A 74 8.15 11.33 30.35
N LEU A 75 9.34 10.95 29.88
CA LEU A 75 9.55 10.42 28.54
C LEU A 75 8.88 9.05 28.39
N ARG A 76 9.06 8.15 29.37
CA ARG A 76 8.40 6.85 29.41
C ARG A 76 6.88 6.98 29.34
N MET A 77 6.28 7.83 30.19
CA MET A 77 4.84 8.08 30.15
C MET A 77 4.38 8.60 28.79
N THR A 78 5.14 9.50 28.17
CA THR A 78 4.80 10.03 26.84
C THR A 78 4.80 8.91 25.80
N LEU A 79 5.83 8.06 25.78
CA LEU A 79 5.94 6.92 24.88
C LEU A 79 4.82 5.90 25.12
N GLU A 80 4.48 5.61 26.37
CA GLU A 80 3.36 4.74 26.74
C GLU A 80 2.03 5.28 26.20
N VAL A 81 1.75 6.57 26.36
CA VAL A 81 0.53 7.19 25.84
C VAL A 81 0.46 7.06 24.32
N PHE A 82 1.53 7.42 23.60
CA PHE A 82 1.54 7.29 22.12
C PHE A 82 1.38 5.84 21.67
N TYR A 83 2.02 4.89 22.36
CA TYR A 83 1.92 3.46 22.07
C TYR A 83 0.51 2.92 22.31
N TRP A 84 -0.10 3.19 23.46
CA TRP A 84 -1.43 2.68 23.81
C TRP A 84 -2.55 3.37 23.02
N VAL A 85 -2.44 4.68 22.79
CA VAL A 85 -3.40 5.39 21.93
C VAL A 85 -3.35 4.84 20.51
N SER A 86 -2.15 4.62 19.93
CA SER A 86 -2.06 3.99 18.61
C SER A 86 -2.56 2.55 18.62
N PHE A 87 -2.41 1.80 19.71
CA PHE A 87 -2.94 0.44 19.85
C PHE A 87 -4.47 0.44 19.79
N VAL A 88 -5.13 1.27 20.61
CA VAL A 88 -6.60 1.38 20.65
C VAL A 88 -7.17 1.90 19.34
N LEU A 89 -6.51 2.89 18.72
CA LEU A 89 -6.90 3.40 17.40
C LEU A 89 -6.83 2.31 16.33
N THR A 90 -5.79 1.49 16.34
CA THR A 90 -5.54 0.42 15.35
C THR A 90 -6.58 -0.69 15.45
N TRP A 91 -6.83 -1.22 16.64
CA TRP A 91 -7.58 -2.47 16.81
C TRP A 91 -9.07 -2.27 17.13
N VAL A 92 -9.44 -1.09 17.65
CA VAL A 92 -10.81 -0.82 18.13
C VAL A 92 -11.46 0.30 17.33
N ILE A 93 -10.92 1.52 17.42
CA ILE A 93 -11.64 2.72 16.95
C ILE A 93 -11.70 2.79 15.43
N ASN A 94 -10.57 2.69 14.73
CA ASN A 94 -10.53 2.88 13.28
C ASN A 94 -11.31 1.82 12.48
N PRO A 95 -11.23 0.51 12.78
CA PRO A 95 -12.02 -0.50 12.06
C PRO A 95 -13.52 -0.26 12.20
N LEU A 96 -13.99 0.06 13.42
CA LEU A 96 -15.39 0.28 13.73
C LEU A 96 -15.94 1.55 13.07
N ILE A 97 -15.28 2.69 13.25
CA ILE A 97 -15.80 3.98 12.79
C ILE A 97 -15.82 4.07 11.27
N VAL A 98 -14.80 3.56 10.59
CA VAL A 98 -14.77 3.59 9.12
C VAL A 98 -15.82 2.67 8.51
N SER A 99 -16.01 1.49 9.07
CA SER A 99 -17.08 0.57 8.63
C SER A 99 -18.47 1.15 8.91
N TYR A 100 -18.65 1.79 10.06
CA TYR A 100 -19.89 2.48 10.39
C TYR A 100 -20.16 3.63 9.44
N LEU A 101 -19.19 4.49 9.16
CA LEU A 101 -19.36 5.69 8.33
C LEU A 101 -19.37 5.43 6.82
N ARG A 102 -19.10 4.19 6.37
CA ARG A 102 -19.16 3.79 4.96
C ARG A 102 -20.55 3.93 4.33
N TYR A 103 -21.61 3.71 5.13
CA TYR A 103 -23.00 3.71 4.67
C TYR A 103 -23.85 4.73 5.44
N PRO A 104 -23.63 6.05 5.24
CA PRO A 104 -24.18 7.06 6.12
C PRO A 104 -25.72 7.21 6.06
N TYR A 105 -26.36 6.79 4.96
CA TYR A 105 -27.79 7.04 4.71
C TYR A 105 -28.58 5.87 4.08
N SER A 106 -28.00 4.67 3.97
CA SER A 106 -28.58 3.61 3.13
C SER A 106 -29.44 2.59 3.88
N LEU A 107 -29.20 2.40 5.19
CA LEU A 107 -29.67 1.22 5.93
C LEU A 107 -30.22 1.59 7.31
N THR A 108 -31.07 0.73 7.87
CA THR A 108 -31.53 0.87 9.26
C THR A 108 -30.35 0.87 10.25
N LEU A 109 -30.48 1.58 11.38
CA LEU A 109 -29.40 1.67 12.39
C LEU A 109 -28.95 0.28 12.86
N LYS A 110 -29.91 -0.61 13.12
CA LYS A 110 -29.65 -2.01 13.48
C LYS A 110 -28.84 -2.73 12.40
N ARG A 111 -29.19 -2.55 11.13
CA ARG A 111 -28.45 -3.17 10.02
C ARG A 111 -27.05 -2.61 9.90
N ARG A 112 -26.87 -1.30 10.03
CA ARG A 112 -25.56 -0.63 9.96
C ARG A 112 -24.59 -1.15 11.02
N ILE A 113 -25.05 -1.34 12.25
CA ILE A 113 -24.25 -1.94 13.34
C ILE A 113 -23.93 -3.40 13.00
N TRP A 114 -24.91 -4.19 12.57
CA TRP A 114 -24.69 -5.58 12.18
C TRP A 114 -23.69 -5.72 11.02
N LEU A 115 -23.78 -4.87 10.00
CA LEU A 115 -22.83 -4.85 8.88
C LEU A 115 -21.43 -4.47 9.33
N THR A 116 -21.31 -3.45 10.18
CA THR A 116 -20.03 -3.04 10.77
C THR A 116 -19.38 -4.21 11.51
N ILE A 117 -20.15 -4.94 12.31
CA ILE A 117 -19.66 -6.13 13.00
C ILE A 117 -19.31 -7.23 12.00
N ARG A 118 -20.19 -7.56 11.05
CA ARG A 118 -20.01 -8.62 10.04
C ARG A 118 -18.76 -8.41 9.18
N GLU A 119 -18.54 -7.18 8.71
CA GLU A 119 -17.37 -6.82 7.90
C GLU A 119 -16.07 -6.94 8.70
N ASN A 120 -16.08 -6.55 9.98
CA ASN A 120 -14.90 -6.67 10.84
C ASN A 120 -14.75 -8.07 11.47
N LEU A 121 -15.77 -8.93 11.42
CA LEU A 121 -15.73 -10.26 12.01
C LEU A 121 -14.71 -11.17 11.33
N ILE A 122 -14.43 -10.97 10.04
CA ILE A 122 -13.34 -11.67 9.34
C ILE A 122 -11.99 -11.23 9.91
N PHE A 123 -11.79 -9.93 10.11
CA PHE A 123 -10.57 -9.37 10.69
C PHE A 123 -10.38 -9.84 12.14
N TRP A 124 -11.39 -9.69 12.99
CA TRP A 124 -11.35 -10.19 14.37
C TRP A 124 -11.27 -11.70 14.47
N GLY A 125 -11.92 -12.43 13.56
CA GLY A 125 -11.80 -13.89 13.46
C GLY A 125 -10.37 -14.33 13.14
N SER A 126 -9.68 -13.61 12.24
CA SER A 126 -8.27 -13.87 11.95
C SER A 126 -7.37 -13.59 13.17
N ILE A 127 -7.63 -12.51 13.91
CA ILE A 127 -6.92 -12.19 15.15
C ILE A 127 -7.16 -13.26 16.21
N ALA A 128 -8.42 -13.66 16.42
CA ALA A 128 -8.78 -14.71 17.36
C ALA A 128 -8.09 -16.03 17.02
N GLY A 129 -8.02 -16.39 15.74
CA GLY A 129 -7.27 -17.55 15.27
C GLY A 129 -5.78 -17.49 15.64
N VAL A 130 -5.12 -16.34 15.42
CA VAL A 130 -3.71 -16.13 15.81
C VAL A 130 -3.52 -16.22 17.32
N VAL A 131 -4.44 -15.64 18.11
CA VAL A 131 -4.42 -15.74 19.58
C VAL A 131 -4.57 -17.19 20.04
N VAL A 132 -5.47 -17.97 19.44
CA VAL A 132 -5.63 -19.40 19.75
C VAL A 132 -4.34 -20.18 19.46
N VAL A 133 -3.66 -19.92 18.34
CA VAL A 133 -2.34 -20.51 18.07
C VAL A 133 -1.32 -20.11 19.14
N GLY A 134 -1.29 -18.85 19.55
CA GLY A 134 -0.43 -18.37 20.63
C GLY A 134 -0.70 -19.07 21.98
N LEU A 135 -1.99 -19.29 22.31
CA LEU A 135 -2.39 -20.03 23.50
C LEU A 135 -1.96 -21.50 23.44
N ILE A 136 -2.06 -22.16 22.27
CA ILE A 136 -1.56 -23.52 22.05
C ILE A 136 -0.05 -23.58 22.30
N ILE A 137 0.72 -22.59 21.84
CA ILE A 137 2.16 -22.51 22.10
C ILE A 137 2.44 -22.37 23.61
N LEU A 138 1.72 -21.48 24.32
CA LEU A 138 1.90 -21.33 25.77
C LEU A 138 1.52 -22.58 26.57
N LEU A 139 0.50 -23.33 26.12
CA LEU A 139 0.16 -24.63 26.68
C LEU A 139 1.30 -25.63 26.48
N ALA A 140 1.83 -25.71 25.25
CA ALA A 140 2.93 -26.61 24.91
C ALA A 140 4.24 -26.28 25.66
N THR A 141 4.47 -25.02 26.01
CA THR A 141 5.65 -24.59 26.80
C THR A 141 5.40 -24.58 28.30
N HIS A 142 4.24 -25.04 28.78
CA HIS A 142 3.84 -25.02 30.20
C HIS A 142 3.89 -23.62 30.86
N GLN A 143 3.71 -22.55 30.07
CA GLN A 143 3.73 -21.16 30.53
C GLN A 143 2.33 -20.52 30.60
N LEU A 144 1.27 -21.32 30.38
CA LEU A 144 -0.11 -20.81 30.39
C LEU A 144 -0.55 -20.48 31.82
N THR A 145 -0.60 -19.18 32.13
CA THR A 145 -1.26 -18.63 33.32
C THR A 145 -2.23 -17.54 32.89
N PHE A 146 -3.29 -17.30 33.66
CA PHE A 146 -4.25 -16.22 33.36
C PHE A 146 -3.58 -14.85 33.25
N ASN A 147 -2.49 -14.63 34.01
CA ASN A 147 -1.70 -13.40 33.98
C ASN A 147 -0.94 -13.20 32.65
N ASN A 148 -0.66 -14.27 31.90
CA ASN A 148 0.08 -14.21 30.65
C ASN A 148 -0.82 -13.97 29.42
N ILE A 149 -2.15 -13.97 29.56
CA ILE A 149 -3.08 -13.79 28.43
C ILE A 149 -3.01 -12.37 27.85
N PHE A 150 -3.00 -11.34 28.70
CA PHE A 150 -2.92 -9.94 28.24
C PHE A 150 -1.55 -9.63 27.60
N PRO A 151 -0.40 -9.99 28.22
CA PRO A 151 0.90 -9.88 27.57
C PRO A 151 1.04 -10.69 26.27
N LEU A 152 0.40 -11.86 26.16
CA LEU A 152 0.34 -12.63 24.90
C LEU A 152 -0.30 -11.80 23.78
N ALA A 153 -1.43 -11.15 24.04
CA ALA A 153 -2.12 -10.33 23.04
C ALA A 153 -1.23 -9.15 22.57
N ILE A 154 -0.50 -8.51 23.49
CA ILE A 154 0.46 -7.46 23.17
C ILE A 154 1.61 -8.01 22.31
N SER A 155 2.19 -9.14 22.71
CA SER A 155 3.30 -9.77 21.99
C SER A 155 2.90 -10.19 20.57
N LEU A 156 1.70 -10.77 20.39
CA LEU A 156 1.15 -11.11 19.07
C LEU A 156 0.87 -9.87 18.21
N ALA A 157 0.32 -8.80 18.80
CA ALA A 157 0.09 -7.54 18.09
C ALA A 157 1.40 -6.89 17.63
N ASN A 158 2.46 -6.99 18.44
CA ASN A 158 3.80 -6.53 18.07
C ASN A 158 4.43 -7.47 17.03
N GLY A 159 4.24 -8.79 17.13
CA GLY A 159 4.61 -9.78 16.13
C GLY A 159 4.00 -9.52 14.76
N TYR A 160 2.75 -9.07 14.70
CA TYR A 160 2.14 -8.58 13.47
C TYR A 160 2.90 -7.38 12.89
N GLY A 161 3.26 -6.40 13.72
CA GLY A 161 4.08 -5.25 13.31
C GLY A 161 5.44 -5.67 12.74
N LEU A 162 6.07 -6.69 13.34
CA LEU A 162 7.33 -7.25 12.87
C LEU A 162 7.23 -7.92 11.49
N LEU A 163 6.15 -8.69 11.24
CA LEU A 163 5.88 -9.25 9.92
C LEU A 163 5.66 -8.13 8.89
N VAL A 164 4.84 -7.14 9.23
CA VAL A 164 4.61 -5.97 8.38
C VAL A 164 5.92 -5.25 8.07
N LEU A 165 6.83 -5.09 9.05
CA LEU A 165 8.15 -4.51 8.85
C LEU A 165 8.95 -5.30 7.81
N CYS A 166 9.04 -6.63 7.95
CA CYS A 166 9.77 -7.48 7.02
C CYS A 166 9.22 -7.37 5.59
N PHE A 167 7.89 -7.39 5.42
CA PHE A 167 7.26 -7.21 4.11
C PHE A 167 7.47 -5.81 3.54
N CYS A 168 7.27 -4.77 4.35
CA CYS A 168 7.36 -3.39 3.88
C CYS A 168 8.79 -3.00 3.55
N LEU A 169 9.75 -3.24 4.46
CA LEU A 169 11.15 -2.94 4.21
C LEU A 169 11.75 -3.87 3.16
N GLY A 170 11.49 -5.18 3.21
CA GLY A 170 11.99 -6.12 2.20
C GLY A 170 11.54 -5.74 0.77
N HIS A 171 10.27 -5.35 0.60
CA HIS A 171 9.79 -4.84 -0.69
C HIS A 171 10.36 -3.46 -1.02
N GLY A 172 10.34 -2.51 -0.08
CA GLY A 172 10.74 -1.12 -0.30
C GLY A 172 12.22 -0.97 -0.66
N LEU A 173 13.10 -1.66 0.08
CA LEU A 173 14.55 -1.63 -0.13
C LEU A 173 14.96 -2.17 -1.52
N ALA A 174 14.25 -3.17 -2.06
CA ALA A 174 14.50 -3.66 -3.42
C ALA A 174 13.82 -2.79 -4.50
N ALA A 175 12.56 -2.39 -4.30
CA ALA A 175 11.74 -1.79 -5.35
C ALA A 175 12.01 -0.30 -5.59
N ILE A 176 12.41 0.47 -4.56
CA ILE A 176 12.69 1.91 -4.68
C ILE A 176 13.85 2.19 -5.65
N PRO A 177 15.06 1.65 -5.49
CA PRO A 177 16.17 1.94 -6.39
C PRO A 177 15.85 1.53 -7.84
N ARG A 178 15.17 0.38 -8.04
CA ARG A 178 14.68 -0.03 -9.37
C ARG A 178 13.67 0.97 -9.94
N SER A 179 12.72 1.45 -9.15
CA SER A 179 11.73 2.43 -9.59
C SER A 179 12.40 3.74 -10.05
N VAL A 180 13.41 4.20 -9.31
CA VAL A 180 14.19 5.39 -9.69
C VAL A 180 15.01 5.13 -10.95
N TRP A 181 15.65 3.96 -11.06
CA TRP A 181 16.40 3.54 -12.24
C TRP A 181 15.53 3.51 -13.49
N ASN A 182 14.36 2.90 -13.42
CA ASN A 182 13.44 2.77 -14.54
C ASN A 182 12.86 4.13 -14.97
N LYS A 183 12.68 5.07 -14.04
CA LYS A 183 12.27 6.45 -14.37
C LYS A 183 13.31 7.22 -15.20
N ALA A 184 14.57 6.78 -15.19
CA ALA A 184 15.60 7.37 -16.05
C ALA A 184 15.39 7.06 -17.54
N ASN A 185 14.58 6.05 -17.88
CA ASN A 185 14.19 5.73 -19.25
C ASN A 185 12.71 6.11 -19.50
N PRO A 186 12.44 7.29 -20.08
CA PRO A 186 11.06 7.76 -20.28
C PRO A 186 10.29 6.92 -21.32
N ALA A 187 10.96 6.28 -22.28
CA ALA A 187 10.33 5.41 -23.26
C ALA A 187 9.77 4.14 -22.61
N ALA A 188 10.61 3.42 -21.85
CA ALA A 188 10.18 2.24 -21.10
C ALA A 188 9.10 2.58 -20.05
N ALA A 189 9.21 3.73 -19.38
CA ALA A 189 8.21 4.21 -18.44
C ALA A 189 6.85 4.50 -19.13
N TYR A 190 6.87 5.10 -20.33
CA TYR A 190 5.65 5.32 -21.11
C TYR A 190 4.98 3.99 -21.51
N LEU A 191 5.73 3.05 -22.07
CA LEU A 191 5.21 1.73 -22.47
C LEU A 191 4.67 0.93 -21.28
N TYR A 192 5.32 1.02 -20.11
CA TYR A 192 4.82 0.46 -18.86
C TYR A 192 3.47 1.09 -18.47
N CYS A 193 3.32 2.41 -18.59
CA CYS A 193 2.06 3.08 -18.32
C CYS A 193 0.94 2.65 -19.28
N LEU A 194 1.24 2.36 -20.56
CA LEU A 194 0.24 1.84 -21.50
C LEU A 194 -0.30 0.46 -21.08
N GLN A 195 0.58 -0.48 -20.72
CA GLN A 195 0.18 -1.78 -20.17
C GLN A 195 -0.70 -1.61 -18.92
N LYS A 196 -0.33 -0.66 -18.05
CA LYS A 196 -1.09 -0.34 -16.84
C LYS A 196 -2.49 0.19 -17.18
N ILE A 197 -2.61 1.10 -18.15
CA ILE A 197 -3.91 1.59 -18.63
C ILE A 197 -4.75 0.42 -19.13
N SER A 198 -4.23 -0.41 -20.03
CA SER A 198 -4.96 -1.56 -20.59
C SER A 198 -5.49 -2.52 -19.52
N ARG A 199 -4.65 -2.86 -18.52
CA ARG A 199 -5.04 -3.74 -17.42
C ARG A 199 -6.15 -3.15 -16.55
N GLU A 200 -6.08 -1.85 -16.26
CA GLU A 200 -7.05 -1.19 -15.39
C GLU A 200 -8.36 -0.87 -16.11
N THR A 201 -8.30 -0.59 -17.43
CA THR A 201 -9.48 -0.51 -18.29
C THR A 201 -10.22 -1.85 -18.33
N THR A 202 -9.49 -2.96 -18.41
CA THR A 202 -10.08 -4.32 -18.35
C THR A 202 -10.72 -4.60 -16.99
N LEU A 203 -10.19 -4.06 -15.90
CA LEU A 203 -10.84 -4.19 -14.60
C LEU A 203 -12.09 -3.33 -14.51
N CYS A 204 -12.03 -2.11 -15.03
CA CYS A 204 -13.17 -1.20 -15.06
C CYS A 204 -14.30 -1.74 -15.94
N SER A 205 -14.00 -2.41 -17.05
CA SER A 205 -15.04 -3.05 -17.87
C SER A 205 -15.84 -4.11 -17.10
N VAL A 206 -15.17 -4.88 -16.25
CA VAL A 206 -15.82 -5.88 -15.38
C VAL A 206 -16.72 -5.21 -14.34
N THR A 207 -16.30 -4.11 -13.71
CA THR A 207 -17.13 -3.40 -12.73
C THR A 207 -18.32 -2.69 -13.38
N ILE A 208 -18.17 -2.21 -14.62
CA ILE A 208 -19.28 -1.67 -15.42
C ILE A 208 -20.28 -2.78 -15.75
N ALA A 209 -19.82 -3.97 -16.13
CA ALA A 209 -20.68 -5.12 -16.38
C ALA A 209 -21.44 -5.58 -15.13
N ASP A 210 -20.84 -5.44 -13.94
CA ASP A 210 -21.54 -5.65 -12.66
C ASP A 210 -22.68 -4.60 -12.48
N GLY A 211 -22.42 -3.34 -12.82
CA GLY A 211 -23.41 -2.26 -12.83
C GLY A 211 -24.59 -2.54 -13.76
N ASP A 212 -24.32 -3.01 -14.97
CA ASP A 212 -25.35 -3.34 -15.96
C ASP A 212 -26.25 -4.48 -15.50
N ALA A 213 -25.66 -5.53 -14.93
CA ALA A 213 -26.41 -6.61 -14.33
C ALA A 213 -27.27 -6.13 -13.15
N CYS A 214 -26.77 -5.18 -12.35
CA CYS A 214 -27.52 -4.59 -11.26
C CYS A 214 -28.68 -3.71 -11.73
N LEU A 215 -28.55 -2.97 -12.83
CA LEU A 215 -29.65 -2.16 -13.38
C LEU A 215 -30.84 -3.02 -13.81
N VAL A 216 -30.59 -4.19 -14.41
CA VAL A 216 -31.65 -5.18 -14.72
C VAL A 216 -32.37 -5.62 -13.44
N HIS A 217 -31.63 -5.82 -12.34
CA HIS A 217 -32.22 -6.14 -11.06
C HIS A 217 -32.96 -4.95 -10.42
N CYS A 218 -32.51 -3.71 -10.63
CA CYS A 218 -33.24 -2.52 -10.21
C CYS A 218 -34.60 -2.40 -10.91
N GLN A 219 -34.67 -2.69 -12.21
CA GLN A 219 -35.93 -2.72 -12.96
C GLN A 219 -36.86 -3.81 -12.42
N ASN A 220 -36.35 -5.03 -12.22
CA ASN A 220 -37.14 -6.11 -11.63
C ASN A 220 -37.64 -5.78 -10.21
N ALA A 221 -36.82 -5.14 -9.37
CA ALA A 221 -37.22 -4.67 -8.05
C ALA A 221 -38.32 -3.63 -8.16
N ASN A 222 -38.19 -2.69 -9.10
CA ASN A 222 -39.20 -1.68 -9.36
C ASN A 222 -40.54 -2.29 -9.76
N ASP A 223 -40.55 -3.30 -10.62
CA ASP A 223 -41.79 -3.83 -11.19
C ASP A 223 -42.48 -4.84 -10.26
N LYS A 224 -41.71 -5.57 -9.43
CA LYS A 224 -42.22 -6.71 -8.67
C LYS A 224 -42.38 -6.49 -7.16
N LEU A 225 -41.77 -5.45 -6.59
CA LEU A 225 -41.94 -5.14 -5.17
C LEU A 225 -43.31 -4.51 -4.93
N VAL A 226 -43.97 -4.90 -3.83
CA VAL A 226 -45.31 -4.41 -3.44
C VAL A 226 -45.31 -4.00 -1.97
N GLY A 227 -46.24 -3.12 -1.59
CA GLY A 227 -46.46 -2.71 -0.21
C GLY A 227 -45.29 -1.94 0.40
N LYS A 228 -44.96 -2.22 1.66
CA LYS A 228 -43.90 -1.52 2.42
C LYS A 228 -42.53 -1.55 1.72
N LEU A 229 -42.19 -2.66 1.05
CA LEU A 229 -40.90 -2.80 0.37
C LEU A 229 -40.82 -1.93 -0.90
N LYS A 230 -41.95 -1.74 -1.59
CA LYS A 230 -42.02 -0.83 -2.74
C LYS A 230 -41.79 0.61 -2.32
N GLN A 231 -42.40 1.04 -1.20
CA GLN A 231 -42.16 2.37 -0.64
C GLN A 231 -40.68 2.59 -0.27
N GLN A 232 -40.04 1.60 0.36
CA GLN A 232 -38.61 1.65 0.65
C GLN A 232 -37.74 1.69 -0.61
N TRP A 233 -38.13 0.96 -1.66
CA TRP A 233 -37.47 0.99 -2.95
C TRP A 233 -37.60 2.36 -3.63
N GLU A 234 -38.76 3.01 -3.56
CA GLU A 234 -38.95 4.34 -4.12
C GLU A 234 -38.11 5.39 -3.39
N GLU A 235 -38.10 5.34 -2.06
CA GLU A 235 -37.34 6.29 -1.23
C GLU A 235 -35.82 6.11 -1.38
N LYS A 236 -35.33 4.85 -1.40
CA LYS A 236 -33.88 4.54 -1.29
C LYS A 236 -33.29 3.86 -2.52
N GLY A 237 -34.07 3.04 -3.22
CA GLY A 237 -33.61 2.29 -4.39
C GLY A 237 -33.53 3.15 -5.65
N ILE A 238 -34.56 3.95 -5.94
CA ILE A 238 -34.58 4.81 -7.13
C ILE A 238 -33.40 5.80 -7.16
N PRO A 239 -33.06 6.52 -6.08
CA PRO A 239 -31.88 7.40 -6.08
C PRO A 239 -30.57 6.66 -6.40
N ARG A 240 -30.43 5.41 -5.95
CA ARG A 240 -29.25 4.56 -6.24
C ARG A 240 -29.21 4.11 -7.68
N MET A 241 -30.35 3.68 -8.22
CA MET A 241 -30.49 3.32 -9.63
C MET A 241 -30.16 4.51 -10.54
N ASN A 242 -30.66 5.70 -10.19
CA ASN A 242 -30.37 6.94 -10.92
C ASN A 242 -28.89 7.30 -10.82
N ARG A 243 -28.29 7.20 -9.63
CA ARG A 243 -26.85 7.41 -9.44
C ARG A 243 -26.02 6.45 -10.30
N LEU A 244 -26.33 5.16 -10.28
CA LEU A 244 -25.63 4.15 -11.06
C LEU A 244 -25.72 4.43 -12.57
N SER A 245 -26.92 4.77 -13.04
CA SER A 245 -27.16 5.13 -14.44
C SER A 245 -26.39 6.39 -14.85
N ARG A 246 -26.38 7.42 -13.99
CA ARG A 246 -25.63 8.66 -14.21
C ARG A 246 -24.13 8.40 -14.28
N ILE A 247 -23.57 7.69 -13.29
CA ILE A 247 -22.14 7.37 -13.26
C ILE A 247 -21.73 6.68 -14.55
N LYS A 248 -22.52 5.71 -15.03
CA LYS A 248 -22.27 4.98 -16.28
C LYS A 248 -22.30 5.90 -17.51
N GLY A 249 -23.21 6.88 -17.54
CA GLY A 249 -23.34 7.86 -18.61
C GLY A 249 -22.19 8.87 -18.66
N GLU A 250 -21.63 9.22 -17.50
CA GLU A 250 -20.54 10.20 -17.35
C GLU A 250 -19.13 9.56 -17.34
N LEU A 251 -19.02 8.26 -17.63
CA LEU A 251 -17.73 7.57 -17.54
C LEU A 251 -16.70 8.18 -18.50
N PRO A 252 -15.48 8.45 -18.03
CA PRO A 252 -14.42 8.97 -18.88
C PRO A 252 -13.87 7.91 -19.86
N ILE A 253 -14.38 6.67 -19.84
CA ILE A 253 -13.78 5.52 -20.52
C ILE A 253 -14.50 5.24 -21.84
N PRO A 254 -13.77 4.84 -22.90
CA PRO A 254 -14.38 4.51 -24.20
C PRO A 254 -15.52 3.48 -24.11
N ASP A 255 -16.60 3.69 -24.87
CA ASP A 255 -17.76 2.78 -24.87
C ASP A 255 -17.39 1.36 -25.32
N ARG A 256 -16.45 1.22 -26.27
CA ARG A 256 -15.97 -0.10 -26.73
C ARG A 256 -15.30 -0.93 -25.64
N CYS A 257 -14.85 -0.30 -24.56
CA CYS A 257 -14.26 -1.01 -23.44
C CYS A 257 -15.35 -1.56 -22.49
N LYS A 258 -16.63 -1.20 -22.65
CA LYS A 258 -17.75 -1.66 -21.82
C LYS A 258 -18.27 -3.04 -22.26
N VAL A 259 -17.36 -3.96 -22.56
CA VAL A 259 -17.69 -5.30 -23.05
C VAL A 259 -17.25 -6.33 -22.02
N GLY A 260 -18.21 -7.04 -21.43
CA GLY A 260 -17.91 -8.09 -20.47
C GLY A 260 -19.13 -8.61 -19.73
N GLU A 261 -18.96 -9.76 -19.08
CA GLU A 261 -19.94 -10.31 -18.14
C GLU A 261 -19.51 -10.09 -16.69
N SER A 262 -20.51 -9.88 -15.83
CA SER A 262 -20.31 -9.83 -14.39
C SER A 262 -19.65 -11.13 -13.88
N LYS A 263 -18.46 -10.99 -13.28
CA LYS A 263 -17.77 -12.09 -12.57
C LYS A 263 -18.11 -12.11 -11.07
N ASN A 264 -18.84 -11.12 -10.58
CA ASN A 264 -19.11 -10.92 -9.16
C ASN A 264 -20.07 -11.97 -8.59
N LYS A 265 -19.63 -12.69 -7.55
CA LYS A 265 -20.43 -13.74 -6.90
C LYS A 265 -21.72 -13.19 -6.27
N LYS A 266 -21.71 -11.96 -5.73
CA LYS A 266 -22.90 -11.34 -5.13
C LYS A 266 -23.95 -11.05 -6.22
N VAL A 267 -23.54 -10.47 -7.35
CA VAL A 267 -24.41 -10.21 -8.51
C VAL A 267 -24.95 -11.52 -9.10
N LYS A 268 -24.11 -12.55 -9.24
CA LYS A 268 -24.57 -13.87 -9.71
C LYS A 268 -25.62 -14.52 -8.81
N LYS A 269 -25.58 -14.27 -7.49
CA LYS A 269 -26.61 -14.74 -6.54
C LYS A 269 -27.97 -14.05 -6.77
N LEU A 270 -27.98 -12.78 -7.20
CA LEU A 270 -29.21 -12.06 -7.51
C LEU A 270 -30.00 -12.69 -8.66
N ARG A 271 -29.34 -13.37 -9.60
CA ARG A 271 -30.02 -14.10 -10.68
C ARG A 271 -31.02 -15.15 -10.17
N LYS A 272 -30.80 -15.69 -8.96
CA LYS A 272 -31.70 -16.68 -8.33
C LYS A 272 -32.76 -16.05 -7.44
N MET A 273 -32.76 -14.72 -7.30
CA MET A 273 -33.64 -14.00 -6.37
C MET A 273 -35.04 -13.82 -6.97
N LYS A 274 -36.05 -14.22 -6.20
CA LYS A 274 -37.47 -14.00 -6.54
C LYS A 274 -37.94 -12.70 -5.87
N TRP A 275 -37.97 -11.61 -6.62
CA TRP A 275 -38.31 -10.26 -6.12
C TRP A 275 -39.70 -10.18 -5.46
N GLU A 276 -40.67 -10.97 -5.91
CA GLU A 276 -42.01 -11.08 -5.33
C GLU A 276 -42.01 -11.57 -3.88
N LYS A 277 -41.00 -12.36 -3.49
CA LYS A 277 -40.83 -12.90 -2.12
C LYS A 277 -39.62 -12.29 -1.42
N CYS A 278 -39.19 -11.11 -1.86
CA CYS A 278 -38.06 -10.40 -1.27
C CYS A 278 -38.36 -10.07 0.20
N THR A 279 -37.39 -10.32 1.08
CA THR A 279 -37.47 -9.85 2.47
C THR A 279 -36.85 -8.45 2.59
N GLU A 280 -37.20 -7.72 3.66
CA GLU A 280 -36.59 -6.41 3.97
C GLU A 280 -35.06 -6.50 4.06
N MET A 281 -34.54 -7.60 4.62
CA MET A 281 -33.10 -7.86 4.71
C MET A 281 -32.44 -8.05 3.34
N GLN A 282 -33.10 -8.76 2.41
CA GLN A 282 -32.57 -8.97 1.06
C GLN A 282 -32.58 -7.67 0.25
N LEU A 283 -33.57 -6.80 0.47
CA LEU A 283 -33.64 -5.48 -0.15
C LEU A 283 -32.50 -4.58 0.35
N GLU A 284 -32.26 -4.59 1.67
CA GLU A 284 -31.11 -3.90 2.29
C GLU A 284 -29.76 -4.43 1.77
N ASP A 285 -29.60 -5.75 1.62
CA ASP A 285 -28.39 -6.35 1.02
C ASP A 285 -28.20 -5.93 -0.45
N PHE A 286 -29.29 -5.71 -1.19
CA PHE A 286 -29.21 -5.18 -2.54
C PHE A 286 -28.80 -3.71 -2.57
N PHE A 287 -29.29 -2.88 -1.63
CA PHE A 287 -28.84 -1.50 -1.50
C PHE A 287 -27.34 -1.40 -1.17
N GLU A 288 -26.84 -2.24 -0.26
CA GLU A 288 -25.40 -2.35 0.04
C GLU A 288 -24.61 -2.64 -1.24
N LEU A 289 -25.05 -3.62 -2.03
CA LEU A 289 -24.38 -4.02 -3.26
C LEU A 289 -24.39 -2.90 -4.34
N LEU A 290 -25.49 -2.14 -4.46
CA LEU A 290 -25.56 -1.00 -5.39
C LEU A 290 -24.57 0.11 -5.00
N ASP A 291 -24.48 0.41 -3.70
CA ASP A 291 -23.54 1.41 -3.20
C ASP A 291 -22.09 0.96 -3.42
N ASP A 292 -21.77 -0.32 -3.17
CA ASP A 292 -20.45 -0.91 -3.45
C ASP A 292 -20.08 -0.85 -4.93
N ILE A 293 -20.99 -1.23 -5.83
CA ILE A 293 -20.72 -1.21 -7.29
C ILE A 293 -20.52 0.21 -7.80
N CYS A 294 -21.31 1.17 -7.33
CA CYS A 294 -21.10 2.58 -7.69
C CYS A 294 -19.69 3.05 -7.30
N LEU A 295 -19.25 2.71 -6.07
CA LEU A 295 -17.91 3.05 -5.59
C LEU A 295 -16.81 2.34 -6.38
N ASP A 296 -17.00 1.07 -6.73
CA ASP A 296 -16.03 0.29 -7.52
C ASP A 296 -15.87 0.85 -8.94
N ILE A 297 -16.97 1.24 -9.59
CA ILE A 297 -16.96 1.89 -10.91
C ILE A 297 -16.24 3.24 -10.85
N GLU A 298 -16.60 4.11 -9.90
CA GLU A 298 -15.96 5.42 -9.72
C GLU A 298 -14.45 5.29 -9.46
N GLN A 299 -14.04 4.34 -8.61
CA GLN A 299 -12.64 4.08 -8.28
C GLN A 299 -11.85 3.55 -9.48
N THR A 300 -12.37 2.53 -10.16
CA THR A 300 -11.69 1.94 -11.31
C THR A 300 -11.56 2.94 -12.47
N ALA A 301 -12.60 3.74 -12.73
CA ALA A 301 -12.53 4.81 -13.72
C ALA A 301 -11.53 5.91 -13.34
N SER A 302 -11.51 6.33 -12.08
CA SER A 302 -10.51 7.29 -11.59
C SER A 302 -9.08 6.76 -11.71
N TYR A 303 -8.88 5.45 -11.50
CA TYR A 303 -7.58 4.80 -11.65
C TYR A 303 -7.09 4.80 -13.12
N VAL A 304 -8.00 4.53 -14.07
CA VAL A 304 -7.72 4.61 -15.51
C VAL A 304 -7.29 6.04 -15.87
N ASN A 305 -8.02 7.04 -15.40
CA ASN A 305 -7.70 8.45 -15.67
C ASN A 305 -6.35 8.88 -15.05
N ASP A 306 -6.06 8.53 -13.78
CA ASP A 306 -4.75 8.82 -13.16
C ASP A 306 -3.61 8.12 -13.92
N SER A 307 -3.83 6.88 -14.38
CA SER A 307 -2.86 6.14 -15.19
C SER A 307 -2.64 6.82 -16.54
N ALA A 308 -3.69 7.34 -17.19
CA ALA A 308 -3.60 8.12 -18.42
C ALA A 308 -2.82 9.43 -18.23
N LEU A 309 -3.08 10.17 -17.16
CA LEU A 309 -2.31 11.38 -16.82
C LEU A 309 -0.84 11.08 -16.56
N ASN A 310 -0.52 9.95 -15.91
CA ASN A 310 0.86 9.52 -15.69
C ASN A 310 1.54 9.08 -17.00
N ALA A 311 0.81 8.40 -17.90
CA ALA A 311 1.31 8.08 -19.24
C ALA A 311 1.61 9.34 -20.05
N LEU A 312 0.71 10.33 -20.04
CA LEU A 312 0.93 11.63 -20.70
C LEU A 312 2.17 12.34 -20.15
N LYS A 313 2.40 12.32 -18.83
CA LYS A 313 3.64 12.86 -18.24
C LYS A 313 4.89 12.15 -18.75
N CYS A 314 4.85 10.82 -18.87
CA CYS A 314 5.96 10.03 -19.41
C CYS A 314 6.20 10.33 -20.90
N LEU A 315 5.12 10.45 -21.69
CA LEU A 315 5.17 10.80 -23.11
C LEU A 315 5.75 12.20 -23.32
N ARG A 316 5.32 13.19 -22.52
CA ARG A 316 5.91 14.55 -22.53
C ARG A 316 7.40 14.53 -22.22
N ARG A 317 7.82 13.73 -21.24
CA ARG A 317 9.25 13.57 -20.88
C ARG A 317 10.04 12.93 -22.01
N TYR A 318 9.47 11.93 -22.66
CA TYR A 318 10.09 11.29 -23.83
C TYR A 318 10.24 12.29 -24.99
N LYS A 319 9.17 13.02 -25.33
CA LYS A 319 9.20 14.09 -26.36
C LYS A 319 10.24 15.17 -26.07
N LYS A 320 10.29 15.66 -24.82
CA LYS A 320 11.25 16.71 -24.42
C LYS A 320 12.71 16.25 -24.49
N LYS A 321 12.99 14.96 -24.73
CA LYS A 321 14.32 14.34 -24.68
C LYS A 321 15.06 14.73 -23.40
N ILE A 322 14.77 14.02 -22.31
CA ILE A 322 15.43 14.24 -21.01
C ILE A 322 16.94 14.45 -21.23
N SER A 323 17.47 15.53 -20.65
CA SER A 323 18.89 15.85 -20.78
C SER A 323 19.76 14.72 -20.24
N LYS A 324 20.93 14.50 -20.85
CA LYS A 324 21.89 13.48 -20.38
C LYS A 324 22.21 13.66 -18.88
N ALA A 325 22.32 14.91 -18.43
CA ALA A 325 22.52 15.25 -17.01
C ALA A 325 21.40 14.72 -16.10
N SER A 326 20.13 14.86 -16.49
CA SER A 326 19.00 14.35 -15.69
C SER A 326 18.98 12.82 -15.65
N VAL A 327 19.34 12.14 -16.76
CA VAL A 327 19.48 10.68 -16.78
C VAL A 327 20.59 10.22 -15.83
N ILE A 328 21.75 10.87 -15.88
CA ILE A 328 22.89 10.60 -14.98
C ILE A 328 22.47 10.83 -13.53
N MET A 329 21.77 11.92 -13.22
CA MET A 329 21.27 12.23 -11.89
C MET A 329 20.32 11.14 -11.35
N PHE A 330 19.34 10.68 -12.16
CA PHE A 330 18.44 9.60 -11.73
C PHE A 330 19.19 8.28 -11.51
N ARG A 331 20.15 7.94 -12.37
CA ARG A 331 20.97 6.72 -12.20
C ARG A 331 21.87 6.81 -10.98
N ALA A 332 22.54 7.94 -10.76
CA ALA A 332 23.35 8.18 -9.57
C ALA A 332 22.51 8.09 -8.29
N LEU A 333 21.32 8.70 -8.27
CA LEU A 333 20.39 8.58 -7.15
C LEU A 333 19.94 7.13 -6.92
N ALA A 334 19.67 6.37 -7.98
CA ALA A 334 19.30 4.95 -7.85
C ALA A 334 20.44 4.11 -7.26
N VAL A 335 21.68 4.37 -7.66
CA VAL A 335 22.88 3.70 -7.10
C VAL A 335 23.08 4.09 -5.63
N LEU A 336 22.96 5.38 -5.29
CA LEU A 336 23.05 5.85 -3.91
C LEU A 336 21.99 5.19 -3.02
N LEU A 337 20.73 5.14 -3.47
CA LEU A 337 19.66 4.47 -2.74
C LEU A 337 19.92 2.96 -2.61
N PHE A 338 20.48 2.32 -3.63
CA PHE A 338 20.86 0.91 -3.54
C PHE A 338 21.94 0.67 -2.47
N ILE A 339 22.96 1.53 -2.39
CA ILE A 339 24.00 1.45 -1.35
C ILE A 339 23.40 1.64 0.04
N ILE A 340 22.58 2.68 0.25
CA ILE A 340 21.89 2.92 1.53
C ILE A 340 21.05 1.71 1.92
N ASN A 341 20.35 1.10 0.96
CA ASN A 341 19.52 -0.08 1.22
C ASN A 341 20.33 -1.33 1.56
N LEU A 342 21.52 -1.49 0.99
CA LEU A 342 22.45 -2.54 1.40
C LEU A 342 22.96 -2.32 2.83
N ILE A 343 23.18 -1.06 3.24
CA ILE A 343 23.53 -0.73 4.62
C ILE A 343 22.39 -1.11 5.58
N CYS A 344 21.14 -0.78 5.24
CA CYS A 344 19.96 -1.19 6.02
C CYS A 344 19.79 -2.71 6.10
N LEU A 345 20.04 -3.43 5.00
CA LEU A 345 20.00 -4.90 5.01
C LEU A 345 21.13 -5.47 5.87
N TRP A 346 22.33 -4.90 5.77
CA TRP A 346 23.48 -5.32 6.56
C TRP A 346 23.25 -5.11 8.06
N SER A 347 22.66 -3.98 8.46
CA SER A 347 22.33 -3.73 9.88
C SER A 347 21.34 -4.74 10.45
N GLU A 348 20.38 -5.22 9.65
CA GLU A 348 19.49 -6.32 10.06
C GLU A 348 20.26 -7.64 10.19
N LEU A 349 21.11 -7.99 9.22
CA LEU A 349 21.91 -9.22 9.27
C LEU A 349 22.87 -9.24 10.47
N CYS A 350 23.40 -8.08 10.87
CA CYS A 350 24.24 -7.95 12.06
C CYS A 350 23.52 -8.37 13.37
N LEU A 351 22.18 -8.33 13.43
CA LEU A 351 21.43 -8.85 14.59
C LEU A 351 21.61 -10.37 14.79
N ILE A 352 21.96 -11.12 13.73
CA ILE A 352 22.25 -12.56 13.80
C ILE A 352 23.66 -12.81 14.33
N PHE A 353 24.61 -11.94 13.95
CA PHE A 353 26.03 -12.12 14.23
C PHE A 353 26.47 -11.30 15.44
N ASP A 354 26.79 -10.03 15.20
CA ASP A 354 27.20 -9.06 16.20
C ASP A 354 26.86 -7.67 15.68
N ILE A 355 26.11 -6.90 16.49
CA ILE A 355 25.66 -5.55 16.17
C ILE A 355 26.82 -4.58 15.98
N ARG A 356 28.00 -4.85 16.54
CA ARG A 356 29.18 -3.97 16.44
C ARG A 356 29.70 -3.80 15.01
N TYR A 357 29.39 -4.74 14.12
CA TYR A 357 29.72 -4.64 12.69
C TYR A 357 28.70 -3.83 11.87
N SER A 358 27.59 -3.41 12.48
CA SER A 358 26.59 -2.57 11.83
C SER A 358 27.12 -1.15 11.67
N ILE A 359 26.98 -0.59 10.46
CA ILE A 359 27.32 0.83 10.22
C ILE A 359 26.45 1.75 11.10
N PHE A 360 25.19 1.36 11.38
CA PHE A 360 24.34 2.11 12.29
C PHE A 360 24.91 2.16 13.70
N TYR A 361 25.39 1.03 14.21
CA TYR A 361 26.04 0.96 15.52
C TYR A 361 27.31 1.82 15.57
N ILE A 362 28.17 1.72 14.55
CA ILE A 362 29.43 2.46 14.50
C ILE A 362 29.15 3.97 14.52
N ILE A 363 28.23 4.45 13.67
CA ILE A 363 27.92 5.89 13.57
C ILE A 363 27.24 6.39 14.84
N SER A 364 26.34 5.61 15.46
CA SER A 364 25.59 6.03 16.65
C SER A 364 26.45 6.15 17.91
N HIS A 365 27.59 5.45 17.98
CA HIS A 365 28.50 5.48 19.14
C HIS A 365 29.69 6.44 18.98
N VAL A 366 29.79 7.15 17.86
CA VAL A 366 30.80 8.21 17.74
C VAL A 366 30.51 9.29 18.78
N ALA A 367 31.53 9.71 19.53
CA ALA A 367 31.40 10.76 20.53
C ALA A 367 30.92 12.07 19.86
N MET A 368 29.68 12.46 20.16
CA MET A 368 29.06 13.66 19.60
C MET A 368 28.05 14.28 20.57
N PRO A 369 27.74 15.58 20.46
CA PRO A 369 26.67 16.20 21.23
C PRO A 369 25.31 15.55 20.93
N GLN A 370 24.44 15.43 21.93
CA GLN A 370 23.10 14.82 21.80
C GLN A 370 22.29 15.40 20.64
N ILE A 371 22.28 16.73 20.49
CA ILE A 371 21.57 17.43 19.40
C ILE A 371 22.09 17.00 18.03
N VAL A 372 23.41 16.80 17.88
CA VAL A 372 24.03 16.37 16.63
C VAL A 372 23.62 14.93 16.32
N SER A 373 23.62 14.04 17.33
CA SER A 373 23.12 12.67 17.19
C SER A 373 21.67 12.63 16.73
N ILE A 374 20.80 13.44 17.33
CA ILE A 374 19.38 13.54 16.93
C ILE A 374 19.26 13.98 15.46
N ILE A 375 19.83 15.13 15.11
CA ILE A 375 19.62 15.79 13.81
C ILE A 375 20.30 15.03 12.66
N CYS A 376 21.53 14.54 12.88
CA CYS A 376 22.38 14.04 11.80
C CYS A 376 22.43 12.51 11.70
N VAL A 377 22.04 11.79 12.76
CA VAL A 377 22.13 10.31 12.80
C VAL A 377 20.75 9.68 12.97
N SER A 378 20.16 9.81 14.15
CA SER A 378 18.96 9.02 14.52
C SER A 378 17.71 9.46 13.74
N THR A 379 17.41 10.76 13.65
CA THR A 379 16.24 11.24 12.92
C THR A 379 16.30 10.91 11.42
N PRO A 380 17.41 11.16 10.68
CA PRO A 380 17.49 10.81 9.27
C PRO A 380 17.32 9.32 8.98
N ILE A 381 17.93 8.43 9.79
CA ILE A 381 17.82 6.98 9.61
C ILE A 381 16.38 6.51 9.87
N LEU A 382 15.79 6.90 11.00
CA LEU A 382 14.42 6.53 11.36
C LEU A 382 13.39 7.10 10.37
N ALA A 383 13.57 8.35 9.94
CA ALA A 383 12.75 8.97 8.91
C ALA A 383 12.85 8.21 7.58
N TYR A 384 14.06 7.81 7.17
CA TYR A 384 14.28 7.02 5.97
C TYR A 384 13.53 5.69 6.02
N LEU A 385 13.72 4.92 7.09
CA LEU A 385 13.05 3.62 7.28
C LEU A 385 11.53 3.75 7.27
N LEU A 386 10.99 4.78 7.94
CA LEU A 386 9.55 5.02 7.97
C LEU A 386 9.00 5.46 6.61
N VAL A 387 9.75 6.24 5.84
CA VAL A 387 9.39 6.64 4.46
C VAL A 387 9.43 5.43 3.53
N VAL A 388 10.47 4.58 3.61
CA VAL A 388 10.56 3.33 2.84
C VAL A 388 9.39 2.42 3.15
N GLY A 389 9.09 2.22 4.44
CA GLY A 389 7.96 1.41 4.90
C GLY A 389 6.61 1.95 4.40
N SER A 390 6.38 3.26 4.55
CA SER A 390 5.17 3.94 4.07
C SER A 390 5.03 3.91 2.55
N TRP A 391 6.13 4.10 1.82
CA TRP A 391 6.15 4.00 0.36
C TRP A 391 5.81 2.58 -0.09
N SER A 392 6.36 1.57 0.58
CA SER A 392 6.11 0.16 0.28
C SER A 392 4.65 -0.21 0.47
N LEU A 393 4.03 0.19 1.59
CA LEU A 393 2.60 -0.01 1.84
C LEU A 393 1.76 0.46 0.66
N ARG A 394 1.98 1.67 0.16
CA ARG A 394 1.24 2.22 -0.98
C ARG A 394 1.31 1.34 -2.25
N HIS A 395 2.41 0.62 -2.46
CA HIS A 395 2.67 -0.15 -3.68
C HIS A 395 2.40 -1.65 -3.53
N LEU A 396 2.37 -2.17 -2.30
CA LEU A 396 1.96 -3.53 -2.01
C LEU A 396 0.46 -3.70 -2.28
N LYS A 397 0.13 -4.57 -3.25
CA LYS A 397 -1.26 -4.91 -3.57
C LYS A 397 -1.80 -5.92 -2.56
N LEU A 398 -2.22 -5.44 -1.38
CA LEU A 398 -2.96 -6.24 -0.40
C LEU A 398 -4.43 -6.39 -0.86
N GLY A 399 -4.66 -7.25 -1.86
CA GLY A 399 -5.98 -7.47 -2.45
C GLY A 399 -6.55 -6.25 -3.19
N SER A 400 -7.88 -6.22 -3.36
CA SER A 400 -8.60 -5.13 -4.04
C SER A 400 -8.76 -3.87 -3.19
N PHE A 401 -8.62 -3.98 -1.86
CA PHE A 401 -8.92 -2.91 -0.90
C PHE A 401 -7.81 -1.86 -0.72
N PHE A 402 -6.59 -2.11 -1.21
CA PHE A 402 -5.42 -1.25 -0.97
C PHE A 402 -4.94 -0.55 -2.25
N ARG A 403 -5.76 0.38 -2.79
CA ARG A 403 -5.46 1.13 -4.02
C ARG A 403 -5.45 2.64 -3.78
N PHE A 404 -4.28 3.26 -3.97
CA PHE A 404 -4.11 4.70 -3.83
C PHE A 404 -4.36 5.42 -5.15
N ILE A 405 -5.32 6.33 -5.14
CA ILE A 405 -5.75 7.11 -6.31
C ILE A 405 -5.65 8.61 -5.98
N ALA A 406 -4.93 9.33 -6.82
CA ALA A 406 -4.83 10.78 -6.75
C ALA A 406 -6.21 11.45 -6.58
N GLY A 407 -6.48 12.02 -5.39
CA GLY A 407 -7.72 12.74 -5.11
C GLY A 407 -9.01 11.90 -5.04
N ALA A 408 -8.93 10.57 -5.14
CA ALA A 408 -10.10 9.68 -5.15
C ALA A 408 -9.86 8.36 -4.40
N THR A 409 -8.88 8.33 -3.48
CA THR A 409 -8.65 7.13 -2.66
C THR A 409 -9.83 6.90 -1.72
N ASN A 410 -10.26 5.64 -1.63
CA ASN A 410 -11.29 5.20 -0.69
C ASN A 410 -10.87 5.47 0.77
N ALA A 411 -11.83 5.88 1.59
CA ALA A 411 -11.68 5.98 3.03
C ALA A 411 -11.09 4.70 3.63
N ASN A 412 -11.57 3.52 3.23
CA ASN A 412 -11.07 2.24 3.76
C ASN A 412 -9.55 2.08 3.53
N THR A 413 -9.07 2.37 2.32
CA THR A 413 -7.64 2.27 1.97
C THR A 413 -6.80 3.22 2.83
N LEU A 414 -7.23 4.47 2.98
CA LEU A 414 -6.54 5.46 3.80
C LEU A 414 -6.55 5.07 5.29
N ASN A 415 -7.64 4.49 5.76
CA ASN A 415 -7.74 3.99 7.13
C ASN A 415 -6.77 2.85 7.41
N TYR A 416 -6.79 1.82 6.55
CA TYR A 416 -5.88 0.69 6.68
C TYR A 416 -4.42 1.13 6.58
N PHE A 417 -4.12 2.13 5.75
CA PHE A 417 -2.80 2.73 5.71
C PHE A 417 -2.38 3.31 7.06
N SER A 418 -3.23 4.11 7.70
CA SER A 418 -2.96 4.65 9.04
C SER A 418 -2.84 3.55 10.11
N ILE A 419 -3.72 2.55 10.09
CA ILE A 419 -3.72 1.40 11.02
C ILE A 419 -2.40 0.63 10.91
N ILE A 420 -1.97 0.29 9.69
CA ILE A 420 -0.74 -0.48 9.49
C ILE A 420 0.48 0.36 9.90
N LEU A 421 0.47 1.66 9.60
CA LEU A 421 1.53 2.58 9.98
C LEU A 421 1.67 2.71 11.51
N CYS A 422 0.56 2.72 12.26
CA CYS A 422 0.54 2.72 13.73
C CYS A 422 1.25 1.51 14.35
N ARG A 423 1.43 0.41 13.61
CA ARG A 423 2.20 -0.76 14.05
C ARG A 423 3.61 -0.76 13.47
N LEU A 424 3.74 -0.48 12.18
CA LEU A 424 5.02 -0.41 11.49
C LEU A 424 5.98 0.60 12.14
N GLY A 425 5.50 1.79 12.51
CA GLY A 425 6.33 2.83 13.14
C GLY A 425 7.01 2.37 14.44
N PRO A 426 6.26 2.01 15.51
CA PRO A 426 6.86 1.49 16.73
C PRO A 426 7.79 0.29 16.50
N THR A 427 7.44 -0.61 15.57
CA THR A 427 8.30 -1.75 15.23
C THR A 427 9.63 -1.31 14.58
N ILE A 428 9.62 -0.33 13.67
CA ILE A 428 10.85 0.23 13.08
C ILE A 428 11.74 0.82 14.17
N GLY A 429 11.15 1.61 15.09
CA GLY A 429 11.86 2.20 16.21
C GLY A 429 12.52 1.17 17.11
N PHE A 430 11.76 0.12 17.47
CA PHE A 430 12.24 -0.98 18.29
C PHE A 430 13.42 -1.73 17.65
N HIS A 431 13.30 -2.07 16.35
CA HIS A 431 14.36 -2.74 15.61
C HIS A 431 15.61 -1.87 15.48
N TYR A 432 15.45 -0.58 15.16
CA TYR A 432 16.58 0.33 15.05
C TYR A 432 17.34 0.44 16.39
N MET A 433 16.63 0.52 17.52
CA MET A 433 17.25 0.50 18.84
C MET A 433 18.05 -0.78 19.12
N GLN A 434 17.57 -1.95 18.66
CA GLN A 434 18.34 -3.19 18.76
C GLN A 434 19.58 -3.18 17.86
N GLN A 435 19.49 -2.64 16.65
CA GLN A 435 20.62 -2.54 15.70
C GLN A 435 21.75 -1.66 16.22
N ILE A 436 21.42 -0.64 17.03
CA ILE A 436 22.39 0.26 17.64
C ILE A 436 22.68 -0.09 19.11
N GLY A 437 22.16 -1.19 19.65
CA GLY A 437 22.42 -1.60 21.04
C GLY A 437 21.85 -0.67 22.13
N ALA A 438 20.85 0.15 21.83
CA ALA A 438 20.19 1.06 22.79
C ALA A 438 19.12 0.32 23.62
N TYR A 439 19.52 -0.75 24.31
CA TYR A 439 18.62 -1.65 25.05
C TYR A 439 17.99 -1.01 26.30
N ASP A 440 18.67 -0.03 26.91
CA ASP A 440 18.23 0.64 28.14
C ASP A 440 17.31 1.85 27.89
N SER A 441 16.97 2.11 26.62
CA SER A 441 16.06 3.20 26.24
C SER A 441 14.67 3.05 26.85
N GLU A 442 14.00 4.19 27.06
CA GLU A 442 12.67 4.20 27.67
C GLU A 442 11.65 3.48 26.79
N PHE A 443 11.78 3.60 25.46
CA PHE A 443 10.92 2.90 24.52
C PHE A 443 11.10 1.38 24.53
N GLN A 444 12.34 0.87 24.71
CA GLN A 444 12.58 -0.56 24.87
C GLN A 444 11.84 -1.12 26.08
N LYS A 445 11.75 -0.37 27.19
CA LYS A 445 10.97 -0.77 28.37
C LYS A 445 9.46 -0.85 28.05
N VAL A 446 8.93 0.05 27.24
CA VAL A 446 7.52 0.03 26.79
C VAL A 446 7.22 -1.16 25.87
N MET A 447 8.10 -1.46 24.92
CA MET A 447 7.91 -2.54 23.95
C MET A 447 8.32 -3.93 24.48
N GLY A 448 9.20 -3.99 25.48
CA GLY A 448 9.89 -5.20 25.99
C GLY A 448 8.98 -6.31 26.55
N VAL A 449 7.66 -6.04 26.66
CA VAL A 449 6.62 -7.05 26.93
C VAL A 449 6.61 -8.19 25.87
N MET A 450 7.29 -8.01 24.74
CA MET A 450 7.42 -9.02 23.68
C MET A 450 8.10 -10.33 24.12
N ASN A 451 8.91 -10.32 25.19
CA ASN A 451 9.63 -11.50 25.70
C ASN A 451 8.72 -12.60 26.28
N VAL A 452 7.42 -12.35 26.46
CA VAL A 452 6.47 -13.35 26.96
C VAL A 452 6.26 -14.50 25.97
N VAL A 453 6.40 -14.25 24.66
CA VAL A 453 6.34 -15.31 23.65
C VAL A 453 7.75 -15.57 23.16
N VAL A 454 8.35 -16.71 23.55
CA VAL A 454 9.73 -17.09 23.22
C VAL A 454 10.05 -16.95 21.73
N PHE A 455 9.09 -17.30 20.85
CA PHE A 455 9.28 -17.18 19.40
C PHE A 455 9.40 -15.73 18.92
N ILE A 456 8.67 -14.80 19.54
CA ILE A 456 8.63 -13.38 19.16
C ILE A 456 9.74 -12.59 19.87
N GLY A 457 10.09 -12.96 21.10
CA GLY A 457 11.12 -12.26 21.89
C GLY A 457 12.55 -12.61 21.48
N THR A 458 12.95 -13.87 21.61
CA THR A 458 14.38 -14.26 21.51
C THR A 458 14.78 -14.78 20.14
N LYS A 459 13.88 -15.51 19.46
CA LYS A 459 14.19 -16.09 18.14
C LYS A 459 13.93 -15.15 16.97
N TRP A 460 13.16 -14.09 17.17
CA TRP A 460 12.79 -13.18 16.09
C TRP A 460 13.98 -12.46 15.46
N ASN A 461 14.97 -12.04 16.26
CA ASN A 461 16.18 -11.39 15.77
C ASN A 461 17.00 -12.29 14.83
N ILE A 462 16.80 -13.61 14.89
CA ILE A 462 17.41 -14.57 13.96
C ILE A 462 16.59 -14.67 12.67
N TYR A 463 15.25 -14.74 12.77
CA TYR A 463 14.39 -15.00 11.61
C TYR A 463 14.04 -13.75 10.79
N ALA A 464 13.94 -12.58 11.43
CA ALA A 464 13.52 -11.35 10.75
C ALA A 464 14.47 -10.94 9.61
N PRO A 465 15.80 -10.95 9.80
CA PRO A 465 16.73 -10.59 8.73
C PRO A 465 16.69 -11.57 7.57
N ILE A 466 16.52 -12.87 7.85
CA ILE A 466 16.37 -13.92 6.82
C ILE A 466 15.09 -13.68 6.02
N LEU A 467 13.96 -13.47 6.69
CA LEU A 467 12.68 -13.22 6.04
C LEU A 467 12.73 -11.95 5.17
N LEU A 468 13.30 -10.87 5.70
CA LEU A 468 13.50 -9.62 4.98
C LEU A 468 14.37 -9.82 3.72
N ALA A 469 15.49 -10.54 3.85
CA ALA A 469 16.37 -10.85 2.72
C ALA A 469 15.65 -11.69 1.65
N VAL A 470 14.89 -12.71 2.05
CA VAL A 470 14.09 -13.53 1.13
C VAL A 470 13.08 -12.67 0.37
N ILE A 471 12.31 -11.83 1.06
CA ILE A 471 11.33 -10.93 0.42
C ILE A 471 12.06 -9.98 -0.55
N MET A 472 13.20 -9.44 -0.13
CA MET A 472 14.02 -8.56 -0.95
C MET A 472 14.49 -9.26 -2.23
N ILE A 473 14.92 -10.51 -2.17
CA ILE A 473 15.30 -11.33 -3.34
C ILE A 473 14.10 -11.56 -4.27
N PHE A 474 12.93 -11.93 -3.73
CA PHE A 474 11.72 -12.15 -4.51
C PHE A 474 11.30 -10.90 -5.30
N VAL A 475 11.37 -9.74 -4.65
CA VAL A 475 11.11 -8.44 -5.28
C VAL A 475 12.28 -8.04 -6.19
N PHE A 476 13.53 -8.37 -5.85
CA PHE A 476 14.70 -8.01 -6.65
C PHE A 476 14.67 -8.67 -8.04
N PHE A 477 14.27 -9.93 -8.11
CA PHE A 477 14.23 -10.69 -9.36
C PHE A 477 12.86 -10.73 -10.05
N ASN A 478 11.85 -10.04 -9.50
CA ASN A 478 10.45 -10.09 -9.95
C ASN A 478 9.96 -11.55 -10.05
N ILE A 479 10.28 -12.39 -9.06
CA ILE A 479 10.00 -13.83 -9.11
C ILE A 479 8.50 -14.09 -9.30
N ILE A 480 7.65 -13.34 -8.59
CA ILE A 480 6.19 -13.47 -8.67
C ILE A 480 5.67 -13.18 -10.10
N ASP A 481 6.17 -12.12 -10.74
CA ASP A 481 5.75 -11.78 -12.11
C ASP A 481 6.23 -12.82 -13.12
N ARG A 482 7.43 -13.38 -12.94
CA ARG A 482 7.95 -14.47 -13.78
C ARG A 482 7.13 -15.76 -13.65
N ILE A 483 6.72 -16.11 -12.43
CA ILE A 483 5.82 -17.25 -12.20
C ILE A 483 4.46 -16.99 -12.86
N CYS A 484 3.90 -15.79 -12.71
CA CYS A 484 2.63 -15.44 -13.36
C CYS A 484 2.72 -15.53 -14.90
N PHE A 485 3.86 -15.10 -15.47
CA PHE A 485 4.14 -15.22 -16.89
C PHE A 485 4.23 -16.68 -17.34
N ALA A 486 4.91 -17.54 -16.56
CA ALA A 486 4.95 -18.97 -16.81
C ALA A 486 3.55 -19.63 -16.75
N CYS A 487 2.63 -19.08 -15.95
CA CYS A 487 1.23 -19.50 -15.91
C CYS A 487 0.35 -18.86 -17.02
N GLY A 488 0.92 -18.19 -18.02
CA GLY A 488 0.20 -17.61 -19.15
C GLY A 488 -0.52 -16.28 -18.86
N LYS A 489 -0.12 -15.55 -17.81
CA LYS A 489 -0.64 -14.20 -17.54
C LYS A 489 0.34 -13.13 -18.03
N ASP A 490 -0.18 -12.10 -18.69
CA ASP A 490 0.63 -10.98 -19.14
C ASP A 490 1.26 -10.22 -17.95
N PRO A 491 2.61 -10.16 -17.87
CA PRO A 491 3.29 -9.52 -16.77
C PRO A 491 3.33 -8.02 -17.01
N LEU A 492 3.14 -7.24 -15.94
CA LEU A 492 3.33 -5.79 -16.01
C LEU A 492 4.82 -5.48 -15.89
N THR A 493 5.50 -5.25 -17.02
CA THR A 493 6.97 -5.21 -17.06
C THR A 493 7.52 -3.93 -17.71
N TYR A 494 8.73 -3.55 -17.31
CA TYR A 494 9.53 -2.52 -17.99
C TYR A 494 10.37 -3.10 -19.14
N ASN A 495 10.48 -4.43 -19.24
CA ASN A 495 11.25 -5.08 -20.30
C ASN A 495 10.45 -5.05 -21.61
N THR A 496 10.93 -4.27 -22.58
CA THR A 496 10.29 -4.08 -23.88
C THR A 496 10.27 -5.33 -24.76
N SER A 497 11.12 -6.32 -24.51
CA SER A 497 11.18 -7.55 -25.32
C SER A 497 10.02 -8.51 -25.05
N ILE A 498 9.34 -8.40 -23.91
CA ILE A 498 8.27 -9.31 -23.46
C ILE A 498 6.89 -8.63 -23.53
N MET A 499 6.82 -7.34 -23.91
CA MET A 499 5.56 -6.61 -23.94
C MET A 499 4.67 -7.08 -25.11
N HIS A 500 3.41 -7.40 -24.80
CA HIS A 500 2.41 -7.73 -25.81
C HIS A 500 1.91 -6.46 -26.52
N HIS A 501 1.97 -6.45 -27.86
CA HIS A 501 1.52 -5.34 -28.69
C HIS A 501 0.04 -5.00 -28.51
N THR A 502 -0.81 -6.01 -28.27
CA THR A 502 -2.25 -5.83 -28.03
C THR A 502 -2.52 -4.98 -26.78
N MET A 503 -1.80 -5.22 -25.68
CA MET A 503 -1.92 -4.42 -24.46
C MET A 503 -1.44 -2.98 -24.67
N LEU A 504 -0.34 -2.80 -25.41
CA LEU A 504 0.20 -1.47 -25.70
C LEU A 504 -0.77 -0.67 -26.58
N GLN A 505 -1.31 -1.28 -27.63
CA GLN A 505 -2.29 -0.67 -28.51
C GLN A 505 -3.55 -0.28 -27.73
N ASN A 506 -4.15 -1.21 -26.97
CA ASN A 506 -5.34 -0.92 -26.16
C ASN A 506 -5.08 0.22 -25.16
N GLY A 507 -3.90 0.25 -24.54
CA GLY A 507 -3.50 1.32 -23.63
C GLY A 507 -3.33 2.68 -24.33
N GLU A 508 -2.73 2.70 -25.53
CA GLU A 508 -2.51 3.91 -26.33
C GLU A 508 -3.84 4.50 -26.81
N GLU A 509 -4.74 3.66 -27.30
CA GLU A 509 -6.05 4.09 -27.78
C GLU A 509 -6.87 4.73 -26.65
N VAL A 510 -6.93 4.07 -25.48
CA VAL A 510 -7.61 4.63 -24.30
C VAL A 510 -6.97 5.94 -23.86
N LEU A 511 -5.63 6.03 -23.90
CA LEU A 511 -4.91 7.25 -23.59
C LEU A 511 -5.27 8.39 -24.57
N ALA A 512 -5.34 8.11 -25.87
CA ALA A 512 -5.68 9.09 -26.89
C ALA A 512 -7.10 9.64 -26.74
N GLU A 513 -8.04 8.82 -26.27
CA GLU A 513 -9.42 9.26 -26.02
C GLU A 513 -9.56 10.07 -24.73
N LEU A 514 -8.87 9.65 -23.67
CA LEU A 514 -8.89 10.34 -22.38
C LEU A 514 -8.15 11.68 -22.38
N GLN A 515 -7.10 11.80 -23.18
CA GLN A 515 -6.16 12.92 -23.14
C GLN A 515 -5.96 13.48 -24.55
N PRO A 516 -6.63 14.60 -24.90
CA PRO A 516 -6.52 15.21 -26.24
C PRO A 516 -5.09 15.57 -26.65
N GLU A 517 -4.26 15.99 -25.70
CA GLU A 517 -2.84 16.25 -25.96
C GLU A 517 -2.06 14.96 -26.25
N ALA A 518 -2.38 13.85 -25.59
CA ALA A 518 -1.74 12.59 -25.93
C ALA A 518 -2.10 12.19 -27.37
N LYS A 519 -3.37 12.36 -27.77
CA LYS A 519 -3.83 12.10 -29.14
C LYS A 519 -3.05 12.89 -30.18
N SER A 520 -2.85 14.20 -29.98
CA SER A 520 -2.07 15.02 -30.91
C SER A 520 -0.61 14.58 -30.99
N LEU A 521 -0.01 14.21 -29.86
CA LEU A 521 1.36 13.67 -29.82
C LEU A 521 1.47 12.34 -30.59
N ILE A 522 0.54 11.40 -30.34
CA ILE A 522 0.48 10.10 -31.02
C ILE A 522 0.35 10.29 -32.53
N MET A 523 -0.55 11.18 -32.98
CA MET A 523 -0.75 11.53 -34.39
C MET A 523 0.49 12.18 -35.02
N SER A 524 1.28 12.94 -34.25
CA SER A 524 2.54 13.54 -34.72
C SER A 524 3.74 12.57 -34.79
N GLY A 525 3.50 11.26 -34.66
CA GLY A 525 4.53 10.22 -34.85
C GLY A 525 5.09 9.59 -33.56
N TYR A 526 4.54 9.93 -32.39
CA TYR A 526 4.93 9.33 -31.10
C TYR A 526 4.12 8.07 -30.75
N ARG A 527 3.72 7.27 -31.76
CA ARG A 527 3.02 5.99 -31.55
C ARG A 527 3.87 5.00 -30.76
N TYR A 528 3.22 4.13 -30.00
CA TYR A 528 3.86 3.13 -29.15
C TYR A 528 4.80 2.23 -29.95
N THR A 529 4.49 1.92 -31.22
CA THR A 529 5.35 1.12 -32.11
C THR A 529 6.70 1.80 -32.31
N ASN A 530 6.69 3.09 -32.64
CA ASN A 530 7.90 3.88 -32.85
C ASN A 530 8.72 4.01 -31.57
N VAL A 531 8.05 4.20 -30.43
CA VAL A 531 8.70 4.26 -29.11
C VAL A 531 9.32 2.91 -28.73
N LEU A 532 8.63 1.81 -29.02
CA LEU A 532 9.08 0.46 -28.74
C LEU A 532 10.31 0.10 -29.57
N ASP A 533 10.33 0.44 -30.85
CA ASP A 533 11.47 0.18 -31.74
C ASP A 533 12.70 0.99 -31.33
N GLN A 534 12.52 2.26 -30.96
CA GLN A 534 13.60 3.10 -30.43
C GLN A 534 14.08 2.66 -29.04
N ALA A 535 13.21 2.07 -28.22
CA ALA A 535 13.60 1.51 -26.94
C ALA A 535 14.40 0.20 -27.10
N LYS A 536 14.11 -0.59 -28.14
CA LYS A 536 14.88 -1.79 -28.51
C LYS A 536 16.27 -1.45 -29.02
N LEU A 537 16.47 -0.29 -29.66
CA LEU A 537 17.77 0.18 -30.17
C LEU A 537 18.85 0.42 -29.08
N PHE A 538 18.47 0.50 -27.80
CA PHE A 538 19.42 0.50 -26.66
C PHE A 538 19.58 -0.88 -25.99
N GLY A 539 18.76 -1.86 -26.37
CA GLY A 539 19.08 -3.26 -26.20
C GLY A 539 20.05 -3.65 -27.33
N LYS A 540 21.04 -4.48 -27.03
CA LYS A 540 21.91 -5.09 -28.05
C LYS A 540 21.04 -5.48 -29.25
N LYS A 541 21.35 -4.99 -30.46
CA LYS A 541 20.85 -5.61 -31.68
C LYS A 541 21.16 -7.09 -31.53
N THR A 542 20.11 -7.90 -31.38
CA THR A 542 20.21 -9.30 -31.73
C THR A 542 20.15 -9.28 -33.25
N ASP A 543 21.31 -8.99 -33.86
CA ASP A 543 21.58 -9.45 -35.22
C ASP A 543 21.64 -10.98 -35.10
N ASP A 544 20.47 -11.62 -35.15
CA ASP A 544 20.27 -13.00 -35.55
C ASP A 544 18.79 -13.36 -35.37
N LYS A 545 18.02 -13.10 -36.43
CA LYS A 545 16.79 -13.82 -36.80
C LYS A 545 16.30 -13.30 -38.16
N SER A 546 17.14 -13.44 -39.18
CA SER A 546 16.68 -13.40 -40.58
C SER A 546 17.66 -13.98 -41.61
N SER A 547 18.80 -14.60 -41.23
CA SER A 547 19.76 -15.19 -42.19
C SER A 547 19.98 -16.69 -42.04
N LEU A 548 19.46 -17.33 -40.99
CA LEU A 548 19.60 -18.78 -40.77
C LEU A 548 18.43 -19.61 -41.30
N ASP A 549 17.22 -19.04 -41.42
CA ASP A 549 16.05 -19.76 -41.95
C ASP A 549 15.99 -19.76 -43.50
N GLU A 550 16.62 -18.81 -44.20
CA GLU A 550 16.65 -18.79 -45.68
C GLU A 550 17.71 -19.73 -46.28
N ASN A 551 18.84 -19.95 -45.60
CA ASN A 551 19.87 -20.87 -46.08
C ASN A 551 19.50 -22.35 -45.83
N LEU A 552 18.77 -22.65 -44.75
CA LEU A 552 18.27 -24.02 -44.48
C LEU A 552 17.09 -24.43 -45.37
N LEU A 553 16.37 -23.48 -45.97
CA LEU A 553 15.27 -23.76 -46.91
C LEU A 553 15.73 -23.88 -48.38
N ASN A 554 16.94 -23.41 -48.70
CA ASN A 554 17.52 -23.57 -50.04
C ASN A 554 18.30 -24.89 -50.19
N ASP A 555 18.96 -25.39 -49.14
CA ASP A 555 19.68 -26.68 -49.18
C ASP A 555 18.76 -27.91 -49.17
N VAL A 556 17.46 -27.75 -48.90
CA VAL A 556 16.45 -28.84 -48.99
C VAL A 556 15.73 -28.85 -50.36
N ARG A 557 16.09 -27.94 -51.27
CA ARG A 557 15.59 -27.92 -52.65
C ARG A 557 16.58 -28.47 -53.69
N GLU A 558 17.79 -28.86 -53.28
CA GLU A 558 18.81 -29.47 -54.16
C GLU A 558 19.22 -30.92 -53.76
N ILE A 559 18.38 -31.62 -52.99
CA ILE A 559 18.46 -33.08 -52.79
C ILE A 559 17.07 -33.66 -53.07
#